data_AF-A0A1J5BWU0-F1
#
_entry.id   AF-A0A1J5BWU0-F1
#
_cell.length_a   1.000
_cell.length_b   1.000
_cell.length_c   1.000
_cell.angle_alpha   90.00
_cell.angle_beta   90.00
_cell.angle_gamma   90.00
#
_symmetry.space_group_name_H-M   'P 1'
#
loop_
_entity.id
_entity.type
_entity.pdbx_description
1 polymer ?
#
loop_
_entity_poly.entity_id
_entity_poly.type
_entity_poly.pdbx_seq_one_letter_code
_entity_poly.pdbx_strand_id
1 'polypeptide(L)' 'MARITVDDCMKTINNRFELALVATVRARQIAQGGTPMVEANRDKPTVIALREIAQGKVGLEILNRGLA' A
#
# COMPACT_ATOMS: atom_id res chain seq x y z
N MET A 1 -4.45 3.62 16.21
CA MET A 1 -5.12 4.21 15.04
C MET A 1 -4.06 4.99 14.29
N ALA A 2 -3.43 4.38 13.28
CA ALA A 2 -2.30 5.01 12.59
C ALA A 2 -2.78 6.29 11.89
N ARG A 3 -2.10 7.39 12.20
CA ARG A 3 -2.26 8.71 11.58
C ARG A 3 -1.55 8.70 10.22
N ILE A 4 -2.14 8.04 9.22
CA ILE A 4 -1.69 8.10 7.83
C ILE A 4 -2.72 8.89 7.03
N THR A 5 -2.27 9.84 6.21
CA THR A 5 -3.16 10.65 5.38
C THR A 5 -3.03 10.27 3.92
N VAL A 6 -4.07 10.53 3.14
CA VAL A 6 -4.07 10.30 1.68
C VAL A 6 -3.06 11.23 1.00
N ASP A 7 -2.80 12.41 1.58
CA ASP A 7 -1.81 13.37 1.07
C ASP A 7 -0.40 12.78 1.03
N ASP A 8 -0.01 12.04 2.08
CA ASP A 8 1.29 11.37 2.13
C ASP A 8 1.43 10.29 1.05
N CYS A 9 0.33 9.63 0.69
CA CYS A 9 0.35 8.62 -0.38
C CYS A 9 0.36 9.26 -1.78
N MET A 10 -0.25 10.45 -1.93
CA MET A 10 -0.30 11.16 -3.21
C MET A 10 1.06 11.72 -3.64
N LYS A 11 2.00 11.90 -2.72
CA LYS A 11 3.41 12.24 -3.04
C LYS A 11 4.08 11.15 -3.87
N THR A 12 3.66 9.89 -3.71
CA THR A 12 4.20 8.74 -4.45
C THR A 12 3.35 8.43 -5.69
N ILE A 13 2.02 8.46 -5.56
CA ILE A 13 1.08 8.13 -6.64
C ILE A 13 0.09 9.29 -6.81
N ASN A 14 0.27 10.08 -7.86
CA ASN A 14 -0.57 11.25 -8.13
C ASN A 14 -2.03 10.90 -8.48
N ASN A 15 -2.29 9.68 -8.97
CA ASN A 15 -3.62 9.23 -9.34
C ASN A 15 -4.32 8.47 -8.19
N ARG A 16 -5.45 9.00 -7.74
CA ARG A 16 -6.22 8.42 -6.62
C ARG A 16 -6.84 7.06 -6.95
N PHE A 17 -7.18 6.81 -8.22
CA PHE A 17 -7.73 5.51 -8.63
C PHE A 17 -6.65 4.44 -8.62
N GLU A 18 -5.46 4.76 -9.14
CA GLU A 18 -4.32 3.85 -9.10
C GLU A 18 -3.84 3.61 -7.67
N LEU A 19 -3.84 4.66 -6.84
CA LEU A 19 -3.54 4.54 -5.40
C LEU A 19 -4.48 3.53 -4.72
N ALA A 20 -5.79 3.64 -4.95
CA ALA A 20 -6.77 2.71 -4.39
C ALA A 20 -6.55 1.27 -4.88
N LEU A 21 -6.19 1.10 -6.16
CA LEU A 21 -5.89 -0.20 -6.76
C LEU A 21 -4.63 -0.82 -6.13
N VAL A 22 -3.52 -0.08 -6.09
CA VAL A 22 -2.24 -0.50 -5.48
C VAL A 22 -2.44 -0.87 -4.01
N ALA A 23 -3.13 -0.01 -3.24
CA ALA A 23 -3.40 -0.26 -1.84
C ALA A 23 -4.23 -1.54 -1.63
N THR A 24 -5.22 -1.80 -2.49
CA THR A 24 -6.05 -3.01 -2.42
C THR A 24 -5.23 -4.27 -2.73
N VAL A 25 -4.47 -4.26 -3.82
CA VAL A 25 -3.62 -5.39 -4.22
C VAL A 25 -2.59 -5.68 -3.13
N ARG A 26 -1.91 -4.65 -2.61
CA ARG A 26 -0.91 -4.83 -1.55
C ARG A 26 -1.52 -5.30 -0.24
N ALA A 27 -2.65 -4.72 0.17
CA ALA A 27 -3.35 -5.16 1.37
C ALA A 27 -3.77 -6.64 1.28
N ARG A 28 -4.19 -7.11 0.10
CA ARG A 28 -4.49 -8.52 -0.13
C ARG A 28 -3.25 -9.41 0.03
N GLN A 29 -2.09 -9.00 -0.50
CA GLN A 29 -0.84 -9.75 -0.30
C GLN A 29 -0.48 -9.88 1.19
N ILE A 30 -0.59 -8.78 1.95
CA ILE A 30 -0.32 -8.80 3.39
C ILE A 30 -1.33 -9.70 4.12
N ALA A 31 -2.61 -9.62 3.75
CA ALA A 31 -3.65 -10.48 4.32
C ALA A 31 -3.43 -11.97 4.03
N GLN A 32 -2.79 -12.31 2.90
CA GLN A 32 -2.42 -13.68 2.54
C GLN A 32 -1.13 -14.18 3.22
N GLY A 33 -0.55 -13.39 4.14
CA GLY A 33 0.70 -13.73 4.84
C GLY A 33 1.96 -13.14 4.20
N GLY A 34 1.83 -12.23 3.23
CA GLY A 34 2.94 -11.49 2.66
C GLY A 34 3.66 -10.65 3.72
N THR A 35 4.99 -10.67 3.69
CA THR A 35 5.81 -9.94 4.66
C THR A 35 5.62 -8.43 4.51
N PRO A 36 5.18 -7.72 5.56
CA PRO A 36 5.09 -6.28 5.54
C PRO A 36 6.49 -5.66 5.60
N MET A 37 6.74 -4.63 4.79
CA MET A 37 8.02 -3.90 4.74
C MET A 37 8.07 -2.75 5.77
N VAL A 38 7.01 -2.60 6.57
CA VAL A 38 6.88 -1.62 7.65
C VAL A 38 6.40 -2.32 8.91
N GLU A 39 6.74 -1.77 10.07
CA GLU A 39 6.32 -2.33 11.36
C GLU A 39 4.79 -2.38 11.47
N ALA A 40 4.26 -3.60 11.53
CA ALA A 40 2.86 -3.89 11.72
C ALA A 40 2.50 -3.75 13.21
N ASN A 41 2.35 -2.51 13.68
CA ASN A 41 1.99 -2.18 15.06
C ASN A 41 0.48 -2.44 15.32
N ARG A 42 0.02 -3.67 15.03
CA ARG A 42 -1.38 -4.14 15.11
C ARG A 42 -2.33 -3.43 14.14
N ASP A 43 -1.79 -2.81 13.10
CA ASP A 43 -2.57 -2.15 12.07
C ASP A 43 -3.24 -3.16 11.12
N LYS A 44 -4.38 -2.76 10.55
CA LYS A 44 -5.05 -3.54 9.50
C LYS A 44 -4.14 -3.60 8.24
N PRO A 45 -4.20 -4.68 7.44
CA PRO A 45 -3.38 -4.81 6.23
C PRO A 45 -3.53 -3.65 5.25
N THR A 46 -4.70 -3.01 5.18
CA THR A 46 -4.94 -1.79 4.39
C THR A 46 -4.12 -0.60 4.87
N VAL A 47 -3.99 -0.42 6.19
CA VAL A 47 -3.20 0.67 6.79
C VAL A 47 -1.71 0.43 6.59
N ILE A 48 -1.28 -0.82 6.70
CA ILE A 48 0.11 -1.22 6.44
C ILE A 48 0.46 -0.94 4.97
N ALA A 49 -0.41 -1.32 4.02
CA ALA A 49 -0.21 -1.04 2.60
C ALA A 49 -0.11 0.47 2.32
N LEU A 50 -1.00 1.29 2.89
CA LEU A 50 -0.93 2.75 2.71
C LEU A 50 0.36 3.35 3.30
N ARG A 51 0.86 2.82 4.42
CA ARG A 51 2.16 3.24 4.99
C ARG A 51 3.34 2.87 4.10
N GLU A 52 3.29 1.69 3.47
CA GLU A 52 4.32 1.29 2.51
C GLU A 52 4.34 2.21 1.28
N ILE A 53 3.17 2.59 0.77
CA ILE A 53 3.03 3.52 -0.36
C ILE A 53 3.51 4.92 0.01
N ALA A 54 3.14 5.42 1.19
CA ALA A 54 3.58 6.73 1.67
C ALA A 54 5.11 6.80 1.92
N GLN A 55 5.74 5.66 2.24
CA GLN A 55 7.20 5.56 2.35
C GLN A 55 7.90 5.29 1.00
N GLY A 56 7.15 5.18 -0.11
CA GLY A 56 7.70 4.88 -1.43
C GLY A 56 8.25 3.45 -1.57
N LYS A 57 7.89 2.53 -0.66
CA LYS A 57 8.33 1.13 -0.71
C LYS A 57 7.51 0.28 -1.69
N VAL A 58 6.29 0.71 -1.97
CA VAL A 58 5.36 0.05 -2.89
C VAL A 58 4.78 1.11 -3.83
N GLY A 59 4.83 0.84 -5.14
CA GLY A 59 4.33 1.72 -6.19
C GLY A 59 3.46 1.00 -7.22
N LEU A 60 3.28 1.65 -8.37
CA LEU A 60 2.47 1.16 -9.50
C LEU A 60 2.97 -0.17 -10.08
N GLU A 61 4.24 -0.52 -9.85
CA GLU A 61 4.85 -1.78 -10.26
C GLU A 61 4.07 -3.02 -9.79
N ILE A 62 3.34 -2.93 -8.67
CA ILE A 62 2.55 -4.04 -8.14
C ILE A 62 1.37 -4.41 -9.04
N LEU A 63 0.88 -3.45 -9.83
CA LEU A 63 -0.26 -3.64 -10.74
C LEU A 63 0.15 -4.42 -11.99
N ASN A 64 1.40 -4.31 -12.41
CA ASN A 64 1.91 -4.99 -13.60
C ASN A 64 2.23 -6.47 -13.37
N ARG A 65 2.37 -6.92 -12.11
CA ARG A 65 2.69 -8.34 -11.80
C ARG A 65 1.59 -9.35 -12.13
N GLY A 66 0.38 -8.91 -12.47
CA GLY A 66 -0.74 -9.77 -12.85
C GLY A 66 -0.97 -9.93 -14.36
N LEU A 67 -0.11 -9.33 -15.21
CA LEU A 67 -0.25 -9.31 -16.67
C LEU A 67 0.72 -10.25 -17.40
N ALA A 68 1.23 -11.29 -16.72
CA ALA A 68 2.09 -12.32 -17.31
C ALA A 68 1.30 -13.59 -17.61
#